data_AF-A0A1I7XXA3-F1
#
_entry.id   AF-A0A1I7XXA3-F1
#
_cell.length_a   1.000
_cell.length_b   1.000
_cell.length_c   1.000
_cell.angle_alpha   90.00
_cell.angle_beta   90.00
_cell.angle_gamma   90.00
#
_symmetry.space_group_name_H-M   'P 1'
#
loop_
_entity.id
_entity.type
_entity.pdbx_description
1 polymer ?
#
loop_
_entity_poly.entity_id
_entity_poly.type
_entity_poly.pdbx_seq_one_letter_code
_entity_poly.pdbx_strand_id
1 'polypeptide(L)'
;MKFKSIQFSVAALAGAIVLSIVAALVLYAVYSGARTQTLVHNRTQQQFEAVIEQRLTALAQTQVSQIQRSLEAPLLIARGLATTNALIGMQDAAGNPQLKLEREQMIALLRQTALDNPLLLGVYDVDDRTLLPTGVRTSEYYLCSKETGKACAIDPAPYQ
;
A
#
# COMPACT_ATOMS: atom_id res chain seq x y z
N MET A 1 5.59 -82.73 16.01
CA MET A 1 5.85 -83.03 17.43
C MET A 1 4.58 -82.71 18.23
N LYS A 2 4.06 -83.67 18.99
CA LYS A 2 2.71 -83.62 19.60
C LYS A 2 2.77 -82.87 20.95
N PHE A 3 2.31 -81.63 21.01
CA PHE A 3 2.20 -80.89 22.28
C PHE A 3 0.94 -81.31 23.03
N LYS A 4 1.12 -82.11 24.10
CA LYS A 4 0.10 -82.45 25.09
C LYS A 4 0.28 -81.51 26.29
N SER A 5 -0.27 -80.29 26.24
CA SER A 5 -0.54 -79.49 27.44
C SER A 5 -1.52 -78.36 27.11
N ILE A 6 -2.70 -78.41 27.72
CA ILE A 6 -3.77 -77.40 27.57
C ILE A 6 -3.24 -76.01 27.98
N GLN A 7 -2.33 -75.95 28.95
CA GLN A 7 -1.73 -74.70 29.42
C GLN A 7 -0.90 -73.99 28.34
N PHE A 8 -0.18 -74.74 27.50
CA PHE A 8 0.63 -74.16 26.42
C PHE A 8 -0.25 -73.57 25.30
N SER A 9 -1.39 -74.22 25.02
CA SER A 9 -2.35 -73.72 24.03
C SER A 9 -3.06 -72.44 24.51
N VAL A 10 -3.42 -72.36 25.80
CA VAL A 10 -4.03 -71.17 26.39
C VAL A 10 -3.03 -70.00 26.41
N ALA A 11 -1.77 -70.24 26.79
CA ALA A 11 -0.73 -69.21 26.77
C ALA A 11 -0.45 -68.68 25.35
N ALA A 12 -0.42 -69.55 24.36
CA ALA A 12 -0.24 -69.16 22.96
C ALA A 12 -1.41 -68.29 22.43
N LEU A 13 -2.65 -68.66 22.73
CA LEU A 13 -3.85 -67.89 22.36
C LEU A 13 -3.89 -66.52 23.05
N ALA A 14 -3.59 -66.47 24.35
CA ALA A 14 -3.52 -65.21 25.09
C ALA A 14 -2.42 -64.29 24.56
N GLY A 15 -1.24 -64.85 24.25
CA GLY A 15 -0.15 -64.13 23.61
C GLY A 15 -0.56 -63.56 22.25
N ALA A 16 -1.24 -64.34 21.40
CA ALA A 16 -1.70 -63.90 20.09
C ALA A 16 -2.71 -62.73 20.16
N ILE A 17 -3.63 -62.76 21.13
CA ILE A 17 -4.61 -61.69 21.33
C ILE A 17 -3.92 -60.40 21.78
N VAL A 18 -3.01 -60.46 22.75
CA VAL A 18 -2.26 -59.28 23.21
C VAL A 18 -1.42 -58.70 22.07
N LEU A 19 -0.74 -59.53 21.30
CA LEU A 19 0.07 -59.10 20.17
C LEU A 19 -0.78 -58.44 19.09
N SER A 20 -1.99 -58.95 18.83
CA SER A 20 -2.95 -58.34 17.92
C SER A 20 -3.42 -56.97 18.38
N ILE A 21 -3.75 -56.81 19.67
CA ILE A 21 -4.17 -55.52 20.24
C ILE A 21 -3.04 -54.49 20.15
N VAL A 22 -1.82 -54.88 20.52
CA VAL A 22 -0.64 -54.00 20.44
C VAL A 22 -0.40 -53.59 18.98
N ALA A 23 -0.45 -54.53 18.03
CA ALA A 23 -0.30 -54.23 16.62
C ALA A 23 -1.38 -53.25 16.11
N ALA A 24 -2.64 -53.46 16.50
CA ALA A 24 -3.75 -52.57 16.13
C ALA A 24 -3.57 -51.15 16.70
N LEU A 25 -3.14 -51.03 17.97
CA LEU A 25 -2.88 -49.74 18.61
C LEU A 25 -1.70 -49.01 17.96
N VAL A 26 -0.62 -49.70 17.62
CA VAL A 26 0.53 -49.12 16.92
C VAL A 26 0.13 -48.62 15.53
N LEU A 27 -0.63 -49.43 14.77
CA LEU A 27 -1.14 -49.03 13.45
C LEU A 27 -2.03 -47.78 13.56
N TYR A 28 -2.93 -47.73 14.53
CA TYR A 28 -3.78 -46.57 14.77
C TYR A 28 -2.97 -45.33 15.17
N ALA A 29 -1.98 -45.48 16.06
CA ALA A 29 -1.12 -44.40 16.51
C ALA A 29 -0.30 -43.80 15.35
N VAL A 30 0.28 -44.63 14.49
CA VAL A 30 1.03 -44.17 13.30
C VAL A 30 0.11 -43.48 12.29
N TYR A 31 -1.07 -44.06 12.03
CA TYR A 31 -2.04 -43.50 11.09
C TYR A 31 -2.61 -42.15 11.56
N SER A 32 -2.96 -42.04 12.84
CA SER A 32 -3.45 -40.80 13.44
C SER A 32 -2.34 -39.74 13.56
N GLY A 33 -1.13 -40.14 13.93
CA GLY A 33 0.04 -39.25 13.99
C GLY A 33 0.37 -38.60 12.64
N ALA A 34 0.39 -39.38 11.56
CA ALA A 34 0.66 -38.89 10.21
C ALA A 34 -0.38 -37.86 9.74
N ARG A 35 -1.67 -38.06 10.04
CA ARG A 35 -2.74 -37.09 9.74
C ARG A 35 -2.64 -35.81 10.57
N THR A 36 -2.16 -35.91 11.81
CA THR A 36 -2.05 -34.76 12.71
C THR A 36 -0.89 -33.85 12.28
N GLN A 37 0.23 -34.44 11.85
CA GLN A 37 1.40 -33.69 11.36
C GLN A 37 1.09 -32.86 10.10
N THR A 38 0.37 -33.42 9.13
CA THR A 38 0.00 -32.71 7.89
C THR A 38 -0.98 -31.57 8.16
N LEU A 39 -1.93 -31.77 9.07
CA LEU A 39 -2.89 -30.72 9.44
C LEU A 39 -2.21 -29.55 10.18
N VAL A 40 -1.28 -29.84 11.09
CA VAL A 40 -0.51 -28.80 11.79
C VAL A 40 0.36 -28.04 10.80
N HIS A 41 1.12 -28.72 9.95
CA HIS A 41 1.97 -28.06 8.95
C HIS A 41 1.19 -27.13 8.03
N ASN A 42 0.06 -27.60 7.49
CA ASN A 42 -0.77 -26.81 6.59
C ASN A 42 -1.38 -25.59 7.30
N ARG A 43 -1.92 -25.77 8.52
CA ARG A 43 -2.45 -24.66 9.30
C ARG A 43 -1.38 -23.65 9.66
N THR A 44 -0.19 -24.09 10.09
CA THR A 44 0.89 -23.17 10.45
C THR A 44 1.36 -22.37 9.25
N GLN A 45 1.46 -22.99 8.07
CA GLN A 45 1.85 -22.28 6.84
C GLN A 45 0.80 -21.24 6.45
N GLN A 46 -0.48 -21.62 6.41
CA GLN A 46 -1.57 -20.70 6.08
C GLN A 46 -1.68 -19.53 7.07
N GLN A 47 -1.50 -19.81 8.37
CA GLN A 47 -1.50 -18.76 9.39
C GLN A 47 -0.31 -17.82 9.26
N PHE A 48 0.89 -18.34 8.96
CA PHE A 48 2.07 -17.51 8.72
C PHE A 48 1.89 -16.60 7.51
N GLU A 49 1.40 -17.13 6.40
CA GLU A 49 1.14 -16.36 5.19
C GLU A 49 0.13 -15.25 5.44
N ALA A 50 -1.00 -15.56 6.08
CA ALA A 50 -2.02 -14.58 6.43
C ALA A 50 -1.47 -13.46 7.35
N VAL A 51 -0.64 -13.80 8.33
CA VAL A 51 -0.03 -12.80 9.23
C VAL A 51 0.99 -11.93 8.48
N ILE A 52 1.77 -12.51 7.56
CA ILE A 52 2.70 -11.74 6.73
C ILE A 52 1.93 -10.78 5.83
N GLU A 53 0.89 -11.25 5.14
CA GLU A 53 0.03 -10.43 4.30
C GLU A 53 -0.56 -9.26 5.11
N GLN A 54 -1.19 -9.56 6.26
CA GLN A 54 -1.75 -8.53 7.14
C GLN A 54 -0.71 -7.49 7.58
N ARG A 55 0.51 -7.91 7.91
CA ARG A 55 1.60 -7.00 8.28
C ARG A 55 2.05 -6.14 7.11
N LEU A 56 2.22 -6.73 5.92
CA LEU A 56 2.60 -6.00 4.71
C LEU A 56 1.53 -4.97 4.34
N THR A 57 0.25 -5.34 4.41
CA THR A 57 -0.86 -4.41 4.17
C THR A 57 -0.87 -3.28 5.19
N ALA A 58 -0.68 -3.58 6.48
CA ALA A 58 -0.64 -2.54 7.51
C ALA A 58 0.54 -1.56 7.31
N LEU A 59 1.71 -2.07 6.92
CA LEU A 59 2.87 -1.25 6.57
C LEU A 59 2.58 -0.39 5.33
N ALA A 60 2.02 -0.98 4.27
CA ALA A 60 1.65 -0.27 3.05
C ALA A 60 0.64 0.85 3.34
N GLN A 61 -0.41 0.57 4.13
CA GLN A 61 -1.40 1.57 4.54
C GLN A 61 -0.76 2.72 5.34
N THR A 62 0.19 2.40 6.21
CA THR A 62 0.95 3.41 6.96
C THR A 62 1.77 4.29 6.01
N GLN A 63 2.45 3.69 5.03
CA GLN A 63 3.25 4.43 4.04
C GLN A 63 2.38 5.32 3.15
N VAL A 64 1.24 4.81 2.67
CA VAL A 64 0.26 5.59 1.89
C VAL A 64 -0.24 6.78 2.71
N SER A 65 -0.58 6.57 3.98
CA SER A 65 -1.05 7.64 4.87
C SER A 65 0.02 8.72 5.09
N GLN A 66 1.30 8.33 5.14
CA GLN A 66 2.41 9.29 5.20
C GLN A 66 2.53 10.10 3.92
N ILE A 67 2.49 9.45 2.75
CA ILE A 67 2.56 10.10 1.44
C ILE A 67 1.37 11.05 1.23
N GLN A 68 0.15 10.63 1.58
CA GLN A 68 -1.05 11.47 1.46
C GLN A 68 -0.92 12.74 2.30
N ARG A 69 -0.48 12.61 3.57
CA ARG A 69 -0.26 13.79 4.43
C ARG A 69 0.84 14.70 3.90
N SER A 70 1.91 14.17 3.33
CA SER A 70 2.96 15.00 2.75
C SER A 70 2.51 15.74 1.50
N LEU A 71 1.54 15.20 0.75
CA LEU A 71 0.98 15.82 -0.46
C LEU A 71 -0.20 16.76 -0.18
N GLU A 72 -0.94 16.54 0.91
CA GLU A 72 -2.13 17.33 1.26
C GLU A 72 -1.80 18.82 1.42
N ALA A 73 -0.78 19.15 2.20
CA ALA A 73 -0.40 20.54 2.45
C ALA A 73 0.03 21.28 1.15
N PRO A 74 0.96 20.78 0.33
CA PRO A 74 1.29 21.38 -0.97
C PRO A 74 0.09 21.57 -1.90
N LEU A 75 -0.81 20.60 -1.98
CA LEU A 75 -1.99 20.67 -2.84
C LEU A 75 -3.00 21.73 -2.37
N LEU A 76 -3.21 21.85 -1.06
CA LEU A 76 -4.04 22.89 -0.49
C LEU A 76 -3.47 24.29 -0.77
N ILE A 77 -2.16 24.46 -0.63
CA ILE A 77 -1.47 25.72 -0.94
C ILE A 77 -1.61 26.05 -2.42
N ALA A 78 -1.30 25.11 -3.31
CA ALA A 78 -1.42 25.30 -4.76
C ALA A 78 -2.86 25.68 -5.15
N ARG A 79 -3.87 25.03 -4.56
CA ARG A 79 -5.28 25.37 -4.78
C ARG A 79 -5.64 26.78 -4.29
N GLY A 80 -5.13 27.19 -3.13
CA GLY A 80 -5.32 28.54 -2.59
C GLY A 80 -4.72 29.62 -3.50
N LEU A 81 -3.49 29.42 -3.97
CA LEU A 81 -2.83 30.30 -4.93
C LEU A 81 -3.60 30.37 -6.26
N ALA A 82 -4.02 29.22 -6.79
CA ALA A 82 -4.82 29.16 -8.03
C ALA A 82 -6.17 29.87 -7.89
N THR A 83 -6.85 29.72 -6.75
CA THR A 83 -8.11 30.41 -6.45
C THR A 83 -7.90 31.92 -6.35
N THR A 84 -6.80 32.35 -5.72
CA THR A 84 -6.43 33.77 -5.64
C THR A 84 -6.15 34.35 -7.02
N ASN A 85 -5.41 33.62 -7.87
CA ASN A 85 -5.16 34.02 -9.26
C ASN A 85 -6.47 34.11 -10.06
N ALA A 86 -7.41 33.19 -9.86
CA ALA A 86 -8.71 33.22 -10.52
C ALA A 86 -9.59 34.43 -10.14
N LEU A 87 -9.51 34.90 -8.88
CA LEU A 87 -10.25 36.08 -8.40
C LEU A 87 -9.88 37.38 -9.13
N ILE A 88 -8.68 37.44 -9.72
CA ILE A 88 -8.25 38.58 -10.55
C ILE A 88 -9.11 38.66 -11.84
N GLY A 89 -9.53 37.50 -12.37
CA GLY A 89 -10.39 37.41 -13.56
C GLY A 89 -11.89 37.36 -13.27
N MET A 90 -12.30 37.20 -12.01
CA MET A 90 -13.71 37.15 -11.62
C MET A 90 -14.25 38.56 -11.34
N GLN A 91 -15.50 38.78 -11.72
CA GLN A 91 -16.23 40.01 -11.44
C GLN A 91 -17.25 39.79 -10.32
N ASP A 92 -17.53 40.81 -9.53
CA ASP A 92 -18.61 40.85 -8.56
C ASP A 92 -19.96 41.09 -9.26
N ALA A 93 -21.06 41.11 -8.49
CA ALA A 93 -22.39 41.37 -9.02
C ALA A 93 -22.55 42.78 -9.63
N ALA A 94 -21.63 43.70 -9.34
CA ALA A 94 -21.59 45.06 -9.86
C ALA A 94 -20.64 45.22 -11.08
N GLY A 95 -20.03 44.13 -11.55
CA GLY A 95 -19.10 44.13 -12.68
C GLY A 95 -17.67 44.62 -12.35
N ASN A 96 -17.34 44.79 -11.07
CA ASN A 96 -15.98 45.13 -10.65
C ASN A 96 -15.14 43.87 -10.45
N PRO A 97 -13.82 43.89 -10.68
CA PRO A 97 -12.96 42.76 -10.36
C PRO A 97 -13.00 42.46 -8.86
N GLN A 98 -13.19 41.18 -8.51
CA GLN A 98 -13.26 40.74 -7.10
C GLN A 98 -11.93 40.92 -6.37
N LEU A 99 -10.82 40.86 -7.10
CA LEU A 99 -9.49 41.14 -6.57
C LEU A 99 -8.69 41.95 -7.60
N LYS A 100 -8.12 43.07 -7.17
CA LYS A 100 -7.17 43.86 -7.97
C LYS A 100 -5.77 43.57 -7.47
N LEU A 101 -5.01 42.82 -8.23
CA LEU A 101 -3.63 42.46 -7.91
C LEU A 101 -2.77 42.63 -9.15
N GLU A 102 -1.68 43.39 -9.01
CA GLU A 102 -0.68 43.56 -10.05
C GLU A 102 0.21 42.32 -10.15
N ARG A 103 0.81 42.10 -11.32
CA ARG A 103 1.71 40.94 -11.56
C ARG A 103 2.83 40.86 -10.52
N GLU A 104 3.42 42.01 -10.16
CA GLU A 104 4.51 42.08 -9.17
C GLU A 104 4.08 41.62 -7.78
N GLN A 105 2.85 41.97 -7.37
CA GLN A 105 2.27 41.56 -6.09
C GLN A 105 1.97 40.06 -6.08
N MET A 106 1.52 39.52 -7.22
CA MET A 106 1.30 38.08 -7.39
C MET A 106 2.62 37.30 -7.30
N ILE A 107 3.67 37.76 -7.98
CA ILE A 107 5.02 37.18 -7.88
C ILE A 107 5.55 37.24 -6.44
N ALA A 108 5.35 38.37 -5.74
CA ALA A 108 5.74 38.50 -4.35
C ALA A 108 5.00 37.51 -3.44
N LEU A 109 3.70 37.32 -3.65
CA LEU A 109 2.89 36.33 -2.93
C LEU A 109 3.37 34.90 -3.19
N LEU A 110 3.63 34.53 -4.45
CA LEU A 110 4.15 33.21 -4.81
C LEU A 110 5.51 32.95 -4.15
N ARG A 111 6.42 33.94 -4.22
CA ARG A 111 7.75 33.85 -3.61
C ARG A 111 7.66 33.71 -2.09
N GLN A 112 6.86 34.54 -1.43
CA GLN A 112 6.69 34.48 0.02
C GLN A 112 6.10 33.13 0.44
N THR A 113 5.08 32.64 -0.27
CA THR A 113 4.47 31.33 0.00
C THR A 113 5.49 30.19 -0.16
N ALA A 114 6.36 30.25 -1.17
CA ALA A 114 7.42 29.25 -1.35
C ALA A 114 8.47 29.30 -0.22
N LEU A 115 8.82 30.49 0.26
CA LEU A 115 9.77 30.66 1.36
C LEU A 115 9.20 30.19 2.71
N ASP A 116 7.92 30.45 2.95
CA ASP A 116 7.25 30.11 4.20
C ASP A 116 6.92 28.61 4.31
N ASN A 117 6.91 27.88 3.19
CA ASN A 117 6.53 26.47 3.14
C ASN A 117 7.72 25.60 2.72
N PRO A 118 8.46 24.97 3.66
CA PRO A 118 9.64 24.18 3.34
C PRO A 118 9.36 22.89 2.54
N LEU A 119 8.08 22.52 2.38
CA LEU A 119 7.65 21.40 1.53
C LEU A 119 7.65 21.77 0.04
N LEU A 120 7.72 23.06 -0.31
CA LEU A 120 7.74 23.54 -1.68
C LEU A 120 9.17 23.82 -2.12
N LEU A 121 9.61 23.19 -3.20
CA LEU A 121 10.90 23.51 -3.83
C LEU A 121 10.85 24.83 -4.60
N GLY A 122 9.67 25.17 -5.13
CA GLY A 122 9.44 26.39 -5.89
C GLY A 122 8.02 26.42 -6.45
N VAL A 123 7.61 27.60 -6.90
CA VAL A 123 6.36 27.81 -7.62
C VAL A 123 6.69 28.46 -8.94
N TYR A 124 6.18 27.88 -10.03
CA TYR A 124 6.54 28.25 -11.40
C TYR A 124 5.27 28.44 -12.24
N ASP A 125 5.33 29.38 -13.17
CA ASP A 125 4.32 29.58 -14.22
C ASP A 125 5.07 29.68 -15.55
N VAL A 126 4.99 28.62 -16.35
CA VAL A 126 5.72 28.47 -17.62
C VAL A 126 4.81 27.74 -18.59
N ASP A 127 4.58 28.31 -19.77
CA ASP A 127 3.87 27.67 -20.88
C ASP A 127 4.87 27.29 -21.98
N ASP A 128 5.52 26.13 -21.79
CA ASP A 128 6.42 25.55 -22.77
C ASP A 128 6.10 24.08 -23.03
N ARG A 129 5.94 23.75 -24.31
CA ARG A 129 5.51 22.43 -24.81
C ARG A 129 6.65 21.60 -25.37
N THR A 130 7.89 22.09 -25.30
CA THR A 130 9.04 21.33 -25.78
C THR A 130 9.21 20.03 -25.00
N LEU A 131 9.58 18.97 -25.71
CA LEU A 131 9.86 17.67 -25.09
C LEU A 131 11.31 17.66 -24.62
N LEU A 132 11.50 17.32 -23.34
CA LEU A 132 12.80 17.02 -22.77
C LEU A 132 13.33 15.70 -23.36
N PRO A 133 14.65 15.42 -23.30
CA PRO A 133 15.22 14.11 -23.66
C PRO A 133 14.60 12.94 -22.90
N THR A 134 13.96 13.21 -21.76
CA THR A 134 13.23 12.25 -20.92
C THR A 134 11.86 11.86 -21.50
N GLY A 135 11.38 12.56 -22.54
CA GLY A 135 10.06 12.37 -23.13
C GLY A 135 8.93 13.12 -22.43
N VAL A 136 9.23 13.86 -21.35
CA VAL A 136 8.26 14.70 -20.62
C VAL A 136 8.29 16.13 -21.18
N ARG A 137 7.16 16.83 -21.22
CA ARG A 137 7.11 18.24 -21.63
C ARG A 137 7.76 19.13 -20.54
N THR A 138 8.52 20.16 -20.95
CA THR A 138 9.25 21.05 -20.03
C THR A 138 8.39 21.69 -18.94
N SER A 139 7.11 21.94 -19.23
CA SER A 139 6.14 22.49 -18.27
C SER A 139 4.93 21.57 -18.04
N GLU A 140 5.11 20.24 -18.05
CA GLU A 140 4.01 19.26 -17.87
C GLU A 140 3.11 19.56 -16.66
N TYR A 141 3.70 19.99 -15.54
CA TYR A 141 2.99 20.37 -14.32
C TYR A 141 1.96 21.52 -14.55
N TYR A 142 2.29 22.46 -15.44
CA TYR A 142 1.41 23.57 -15.81
C TYR A 142 0.45 23.14 -16.92
N LEU A 143 0.95 22.47 -17.96
CA LEU A 143 0.16 22.05 -19.12
C LEU A 143 -0.97 21.10 -18.73
N CYS A 144 -0.73 20.13 -17.85
CA CYS A 144 -1.79 19.23 -17.39
C CYS A 144 -2.97 19.99 -16.79
N SER A 145 -2.69 20.95 -15.91
CA SER A 145 -3.76 21.74 -15.26
C SER A 145 -4.47 22.65 -16.26
N LYS A 146 -3.72 23.25 -17.20
CA LYS A 146 -4.25 24.11 -18.27
C LYS A 146 -5.15 23.35 -19.26
N GLU A 147 -4.75 22.15 -19.66
CA GLU A 147 -5.46 21.32 -20.64
C GLU A 147 -6.70 20.66 -20.04
N THR A 148 -6.61 20.20 -18.78
CA THR A 148 -7.71 19.51 -18.10
C THR A 148 -8.68 20.45 -17.38
N GLY A 149 -8.25 21.68 -17.08
CA GLY A 149 -9.00 22.62 -16.24
C GLY A 149 -9.17 22.13 -14.79
N LYS A 150 -8.34 21.19 -14.35
CA LYS A 150 -8.41 20.55 -13.02
C LYS A 150 -7.05 20.57 -12.35
N ALA A 151 -7.03 20.35 -11.04
CA ALA A 151 -5.77 20.14 -10.33
C ALA A 151 -5.09 18.84 -10.83
N CYS A 152 -3.81 18.94 -11.18
CA CYS A 152 -2.99 17.81 -11.59
C CYS A 152 -1.87 17.54 -10.58
N ALA A 153 -1.60 16.25 -10.37
CA ALA A 153 -0.35 15.77 -9.80
C ALA A 153 0.33 14.91 -10.87
N ILE A 154 1.59 15.22 -11.17
CA ILE A 154 2.38 14.53 -12.19
C ILE A 154 3.38 13.59 -11.53
N ASP A 155 3.80 12.56 -12.27
CA ASP A 155 4.88 11.70 -11.81
C ASP A 155 6.20 12.48 -11.67
N PRO A 156 7.06 12.10 -10.71
CA PRO A 156 8.39 12.71 -10.58
C PRO A 156 9.18 12.56 -11.88
N ALA A 157 9.56 13.70 -12.47
CA ALA A 157 10.39 13.76 -13.66
C ALA A 157 11.59 14.67 -13.41
N PRO A 158 12.77 14.35 -13.96
CA PRO A 158 13.90 15.25 -13.91
C PRO A 158 13.69 16.38 -14.93
N TYR A 159 13.37 17.56 -14.41
CA TYR A 159 13.38 18.81 -15.17
C TYR A 159 14.81 19.34 -15.16
N GLN A 160 15.41 19.46 -16.34
CA GLN A 160 16.73 20.05 -16.56
C GLN A 160 16.59 21.31 -17.41
#